data_AF-A0A353S657-F1
#
_entry.id   AF-A0A353S657-F1
#
_cell.length_a   1.000
_cell.length_b   1.000
_cell.length_c   1.000
_cell.angle_alpha   90.00
_cell.angle_beta   90.00
_cell.angle_gamma   90.00
#
_symmetry.space_group_name_H-M   'P 1'
#
loop_
_entity.id
_entity.type
_entity.pdbx_description
1 polymer ?
#
loop_
_entity_poly.entity_id
_entity_poly.type
_entity_poly.pdbx_seq_one_letter_code
_entity_poly.pdbx_strand_id
1 'polypeptide(L)'
;MPLALAAPACYTREPGKQTASGYIHCAANEVGMDKTKLIAGLLTAVCGIGILLHPGATEGIIVFVLGLGTVISGVYDLLYIHRMLADSVPRRIALIRSIVSIVVGAIAIFFPLQTADTMLTIYFFMMGIYLLLFAIAQLYIGTVVRKEGRSPRAFWVGAAASFIFASLLFLIPGRFGLILIKFVGILLLAYGIAMVAFAWKNRAIVVHPDSVRDDT
;
A
#
# COMPACT_ATOMS: atom_id res chain seq x y z
N MET A 1 -4.29 5.17 28.29
CA MET A 1 -5.25 6.29 28.25
C MET A 1 -5.77 6.40 26.83
N PRO A 2 -7.00 6.00 26.53
CA PRO A 2 -7.52 6.10 25.17
C PRO A 2 -8.13 7.48 24.98
N LEU A 3 -7.56 8.26 24.04
CA LEU A 3 -8.26 9.42 23.48
C LEU A 3 -9.27 8.87 22.46
N ALA A 4 -10.54 9.08 22.77
CA ALA A 4 -11.66 8.80 21.89
C ALA A 4 -11.59 9.71 20.64
N LEU A 5 -11.45 9.08 19.47
CA LEU A 5 -11.79 9.67 18.18
C LEU A 5 -13.08 8.99 17.72
N ALA A 6 -14.12 9.80 17.57
CA ALA A 6 -15.50 9.40 17.38
C ALA A 6 -15.68 8.43 16.20
N ALA A 7 -16.15 7.22 16.50
CA ALA A 7 -16.64 6.26 15.54
C ALA A 7 -18.14 6.53 15.28
N PRO A 8 -18.59 6.77 14.02
CA PRO A 8 -20.01 6.80 13.72
C PRO A 8 -20.57 5.37 13.59
N ALA A 9 -21.38 5.02 14.59
CA ALA A 9 -22.61 4.20 14.55
C ALA A 9 -22.89 3.26 13.35
N CYS A 10 -22.03 2.28 13.07
CA CYS A 10 -22.36 1.16 12.17
C CYS A 10 -22.12 -0.20 12.87
N TYR A 11 -22.64 -0.33 14.09
CA TYR A 11 -22.55 -1.55 14.89
C TYR A 11 -23.93 -2.03 15.33
N THR A 12 -24.70 -2.58 14.39
CA THR A 12 -25.79 -3.55 14.62
C THR A 12 -25.99 -4.29 13.29
N ARG A 13 -26.13 -5.60 13.12
CA ARG A 13 -26.23 -6.78 13.98
C ARG A 13 -26.28 -7.97 12.98
N GLU A 14 -25.40 -8.97 13.06
CA GLU A 14 -25.60 -10.42 12.75
C GLU A 14 -24.27 -11.20 12.85
N PRO A 15 -24.17 -12.28 13.65
CA PRO A 15 -22.95 -13.09 13.78
C PRO A 15 -22.91 -14.18 12.71
N GLY A 16 -21.85 -14.27 11.91
CA GLY A 16 -21.55 -15.52 11.19
C GLY A 16 -21.09 -15.47 9.73
N LYS A 17 -21.00 -14.30 9.07
CA LYS A 17 -20.42 -14.21 7.72
C LYS A 17 -19.51 -12.99 7.55
N GLN A 18 -18.27 -13.14 8.00
CA GLN A 18 -17.18 -12.23 7.62
C GLN A 18 -16.75 -12.55 6.18
N THR A 19 -17.43 -11.96 5.19
CA THR A 19 -17.00 -11.99 3.80
C THR A 19 -16.42 -10.65 3.40
N ALA A 20 -15.25 -10.67 2.72
CA ALA A 20 -14.51 -9.51 2.20
C ALA A 20 -15.35 -8.50 1.36
N SER A 21 -16.54 -8.91 0.93
CA SER A 21 -17.55 -8.08 0.27
C SER A 21 -18.02 -6.89 1.13
N GLY A 22 -18.13 -7.03 2.46
CA GLY A 22 -18.61 -5.96 3.35
C GLY A 22 -17.68 -4.74 3.45
N TYR A 23 -16.37 -4.94 3.34
CA TYR A 23 -15.39 -3.85 3.41
C TYR A 23 -15.42 -2.95 2.16
N ILE A 24 -15.64 -3.54 0.99
CA ILE A 24 -15.75 -2.82 -0.27
C ILE A 24 -17.07 -2.03 -0.30
N HIS A 25 -18.15 -2.61 0.23
CA HIS A 25 -19.45 -1.93 0.30
C HIS A 25 -19.48 -0.75 1.29
N CYS A 26 -18.80 -0.82 2.44
CA CYS A 26 -18.72 0.32 3.36
C CYS A 26 -17.79 1.46 2.86
N ALA A 27 -16.65 1.14 2.23
CA ALA A 27 -15.82 2.17 1.60
C ALA A 27 -16.51 2.83 0.39
N ALA A 28 -17.40 2.10 -0.29
CA ALA A 28 -18.22 2.63 -1.39
C ALA A 28 -19.41 3.49 -0.92
N ASN A 29 -19.82 3.38 0.35
CA ASN A 29 -21.02 4.02 0.90
C ASN A 29 -20.75 5.34 1.66
N GLU A 30 -19.48 5.72 1.89
CA GLU A 30 -19.14 7.11 2.27
C GLU A 30 -19.22 8.10 1.10
N VAL A 31 -19.53 7.60 -0.11
CA VAL A 31 -19.55 8.43 -1.31
C VAL A 31 -20.99 8.65 -1.78
N GLY A 32 -21.79 9.34 -0.96
CA GLY A 32 -22.93 10.14 -1.42
C GLY A 32 -22.43 11.58 -1.63
N MET A 33 -22.66 12.30 -2.73
CA MET A 33 -23.68 12.24 -3.78
C MET A 33 -23.00 12.15 -5.16
N ASP A 34 -23.70 11.67 -6.19
CA ASP A 34 -23.22 11.32 -7.55
C ASP A 34 -22.30 12.33 -8.28
N LYS A 35 -22.23 13.58 -7.81
CA LYS A 35 -21.29 14.60 -8.28
C LYS A 35 -19.89 14.40 -7.70
N THR A 36 -19.77 14.05 -6.42
CA THR A 36 -18.49 13.81 -5.73
C THR A 36 -17.76 12.60 -6.29
N LYS A 37 -18.48 11.53 -6.68
CA LYS A 37 -17.90 10.36 -7.39
C LYS A 37 -17.29 10.74 -8.73
N LEU A 38 -18.00 11.55 -9.51
CA LEU A 38 -17.51 12.03 -10.80
C LEU A 38 -16.33 12.98 -10.63
N ILE A 39 -16.40 13.91 -9.68
CA ILE A 39 -15.31 14.85 -9.38
C ILE A 39 -14.08 14.09 -8.89
N ALA A 40 -14.23 13.12 -7.99
CA ALA A 40 -13.14 12.27 -7.52
C ALA A 40 -12.54 11.41 -8.64
N GLY A 41 -13.37 10.81 -9.51
CA GLY A 41 -12.92 10.06 -10.67
C GLY A 41 -12.15 10.93 -11.68
N LEU A 42 -12.65 12.14 -11.94
CA LEU A 42 -12.00 13.13 -12.81
C LEU A 42 -10.68 13.63 -12.21
N LEU A 43 -10.65 13.99 -10.93
CA LEU A 43 -9.43 14.37 -10.21
C LEU A 43 -8.39 13.25 -10.24
N THR A 44 -8.82 12.00 -10.04
CA THR A 44 -7.92 10.83 -10.09
C THR A 44 -7.36 10.63 -11.49
N ALA A 45 -8.17 10.80 -12.53
CA ALA A 45 -7.72 10.72 -13.92
C ALA A 45 -6.72 11.85 -14.25
N VAL A 46 -6.99 13.08 -13.82
CA VAL A 46 -6.08 14.23 -13.99
C VAL A 46 -4.76 14.01 -13.25
N CYS A 47 -4.80 13.48 -12.02
CA CYS A 47 -3.60 13.06 -11.30
C CYS A 47 -2.82 11.99 -12.06
N GLY A 48 -3.50 10.97 -12.60
CA GLY A 48 -2.86 9.93 -13.41
C GLY A 48 -2.16 10.49 -14.66
N ILE A 49 -2.79 11.46 -15.35
CA ILE A 49 -2.19 12.18 -16.48
C ILE A 49 -0.99 13.00 -16.02
N GLY A 50 -1.10 13.73 -14.90
CA GLY A 50 0.01 14.52 -14.35
C GLY A 50 1.25 13.68 -14.05
N ILE A 51 1.05 12.48 -13.48
CA ILE A 51 2.09 11.49 -13.23
C ILE A 51 2.75 11.04 -14.54
N LEU A 52 1.97 10.82 -15.60
CA LEU A 52 2.49 10.40 -16.91
C LEU A 52 3.30 11.49 -17.62
N LEU A 53 2.91 12.75 -17.46
CA LEU A 53 3.57 13.90 -18.10
C LEU A 53 4.90 14.27 -17.41
N HIS A 54 4.95 14.17 -16.08
CA HIS A 54 6.13 14.53 -15.29
C HIS A 54 6.58 13.38 -14.36
N PRO A 55 7.14 12.29 -14.92
CA PRO A 55 7.51 11.12 -14.13
C PRO A 55 8.65 11.42 -13.13
N GLY A 56 9.60 12.30 -13.49
CA GLY A 56 10.76 12.60 -12.64
C GLY A 56 10.41 13.26 -11.30
N ALA A 57 9.45 14.20 -11.28
CA ALA A 57 9.00 14.83 -10.03
C ALA A 57 8.19 13.86 -9.14
N THR A 58 7.46 12.94 -9.77
CA THR A 58 6.63 11.96 -9.06
C THR A 58 7.47 10.87 -8.40
N GLU A 59 8.63 10.54 -8.98
CA GLU A 59 9.52 9.51 -8.49
C GLU A 59 9.99 9.76 -7.05
N GLY A 60 10.42 10.99 -6.77
CA GLY A 60 10.86 11.37 -5.44
C GLY A 60 9.74 11.25 -4.40
N ILE A 61 8.51 11.63 -4.76
CA ILE A 61 7.35 11.56 -3.86
C ILE A 61 7.01 10.10 -3.53
N ILE A 62 7.00 9.21 -4.52
CA ILE A 62 6.69 7.79 -4.30
C ILE A 62 7.76 7.14 -3.44
N VAL A 63 9.04 7.42 -3.71
CA VAL A 63 10.15 6.91 -2.90
C VAL A 63 10.06 7.42 -1.46
N PHE A 64 9.71 8.69 -1.26
CA PHE A 64 9.48 9.28 0.05
C PHE A 64 8.34 8.59 0.82
N VAL A 65 7.21 8.33 0.16
CA VAL A 65 6.07 7.62 0.77
C VAL A 65 6.43 6.17 1.10
N LEU A 66 7.16 5.49 0.22
CA LEU A 66 7.70 4.16 0.48
C LEU A 66 8.68 4.16 1.65
N GLY A 67 9.53 5.17 1.76
CA GLY A 67 10.45 5.39 2.88
C GLY A 67 9.73 5.59 4.21
N LEU A 68 8.69 6.41 4.24
CA LEU A 68 7.84 6.54 5.42
C LEU A 68 7.18 5.21 5.78
N GLY A 69 6.67 4.47 4.79
CA GLY A 69 6.08 3.15 4.98
C GLY A 69 7.05 2.14 5.59
N THR A 70 8.32 2.15 5.17
CA THR A 70 9.35 1.23 5.72
C THR A 70 9.79 1.61 7.12
N VAL A 71 9.86 2.91 7.45
CA VAL A 71 10.08 3.37 8.84
C VAL A 71 8.94 2.90 9.73
N ILE A 72 7.69 3.17 9.34
CA ILE A 72 6.51 2.77 10.11
C ILE A 72 6.48 1.25 10.32
N SER A 73 6.70 0.49 9.26
CA SER A 73 6.75 -0.98 9.33
C SER A 73 7.86 -1.49 10.24
N GLY A 74 9.04 -0.87 10.18
CA GLY A 74 10.17 -1.19 11.07
C GLY A 74 9.86 -0.97 12.54
N VAL A 75 9.19 0.15 12.85
CA VAL A 75 8.75 0.48 14.21
C VAL A 75 7.67 -0.50 14.70
N TYR A 76 6.71 -0.87 13.86
CA TYR A 76 5.71 -1.89 14.21
C TYR A 76 6.35 -3.24 14.50
N ASP A 77 7.28 -3.70 13.67
CA ASP A 77 8.01 -4.95 13.90
C ASP A 77 8.80 -4.91 15.22
N LEU A 78 9.42 -3.76 15.53
CA LEU A 78 10.18 -3.55 16.76
C LEU A 78 9.31 -3.60 18.02
N LEU A 79 8.10 -3.04 17.97
CA LEU A 79 7.20 -2.95 19.13
C LEU A 79 6.37 -4.21 19.35
N TYR A 80 5.84 -4.82 18.27
CA TYR A 80 4.85 -5.91 18.35
C TYR A 80 5.47 -7.29 18.14
N ILE A 81 6.32 -7.47 17.14
CA ILE A 81 6.82 -8.80 16.75
C ILE A 81 7.82 -9.32 17.78
N HIS A 82 8.64 -8.46 18.40
CA HIS A 82 9.59 -8.89 19.44
C HIS A 82 8.99 -9.45 20.71
N ARG A 83 7.73 -9.13 21.04
CA ARG A 83 7.05 -9.70 22.21
C ARG A 83 6.50 -11.10 21.95
N MET A 84 6.33 -11.48 20.68
CA MET A 84 5.75 -12.77 20.28
C MET A 84 6.81 -13.86 20.03
N LEU A 85 8.09 -13.49 19.89
CA LEU A 85 9.19 -14.43 19.69
C LEU A 85 9.81 -14.81 21.04
N ALA A 86 9.49 -16.01 21.53
CA ALA A 86 10.02 -16.55 22.78
C ALA A 86 11.52 -16.90 22.70
N ASP A 87 12.04 -17.11 21.49
CA ASP A 87 13.37 -17.68 21.28
C ASP A 87 14.45 -16.62 20.94
N SER A 88 15.66 -16.82 21.45
CA SER A 88 16.69 -15.76 21.51
C SER A 88 17.30 -15.40 20.15
N VAL A 89 17.40 -16.35 19.22
CA VAL A 89 17.99 -16.18 17.89
C VAL A 89 17.05 -15.47 16.90
N PRO A 90 15.81 -15.92 16.68
CA PRO A 90 14.90 -15.23 15.76
C PRO A 90 14.53 -13.82 16.28
N ARG A 91 14.52 -13.61 17.61
CA ARG A 91 14.37 -12.29 18.23
C ARG A 91 15.49 -11.32 17.81
N ARG A 92 16.76 -11.76 17.82
CA ARG A 92 17.90 -10.93 17.39
C ARG A 92 17.85 -10.60 15.90
N ILE A 93 17.46 -11.55 15.05
CA ILE A 93 17.35 -11.32 13.60
C ILE A 93 16.23 -10.31 13.29
N ALA A 94 15.09 -10.44 13.96
CA ALA A 94 14.02 -9.45 13.84
C ALA A 94 14.47 -8.06 14.32
N LEU A 95 15.29 -7.97 15.39
CA LEU A 95 15.81 -6.68 15.90
C LEU A 95 16.70 -6.00 14.86
N ILE A 96 17.67 -6.75 14.33
CA ILE A 96 18.59 -6.24 13.31
C ILE A 96 17.80 -5.80 12.07
N ARG A 97 16.84 -6.61 11.62
CA ARG A 97 15.97 -6.28 10.49
C ARG A 97 15.20 -4.97 10.71
N SER A 98 14.58 -4.79 11.87
CA SER A 98 13.82 -3.56 12.19
C SER A 98 14.73 -2.33 12.21
N ILE A 99 15.92 -2.43 12.81
CA ILE A 99 16.89 -1.32 12.83
C ILE A 99 17.31 -0.97 11.39
N VAL A 100 17.66 -1.98 10.59
CA VAL A 100 18.06 -1.78 9.19
C VAL A 100 16.92 -1.15 8.39
N SER A 101 15.66 -1.56 8.57
CA SER A 101 14.53 -0.96 7.84
C SER A 101 14.30 0.51 8.21
N ILE A 102 14.49 0.87 9.47
CA ILE A 102 14.38 2.27 9.93
C ILE A 102 15.49 3.12 9.30
N VAL A 103 16.73 2.63 9.29
CA VAL A 103 17.87 3.34 8.69
C VAL A 103 17.66 3.52 7.18
N VAL A 104 17.28 2.45 6.49
CA VAL A 104 17.04 2.48 5.04
C VAL A 104 15.84 3.40 4.71
N GLY A 105 14.76 3.35 5.49
CA GLY A 105 13.61 4.24 5.34
C GLY A 105 13.94 5.71 5.62
N ALA A 106 14.82 5.99 6.59
CA ALA A 106 15.31 7.35 6.82
C ALA A 106 16.13 7.85 5.62
N ILE A 107 17.03 7.04 5.07
CA ILE A 107 17.79 7.38 3.86
C ILE A 107 16.83 7.65 2.70
N ALA A 108 15.80 6.82 2.52
CA ALA A 108 14.76 6.97 1.50
C ALA A 108 13.98 8.30 1.59
N ILE A 109 13.87 8.88 2.77
CA ILE A 109 13.18 10.16 2.99
C ILE A 109 14.07 11.34 2.58
N PHE A 110 15.37 11.29 2.89
CA PHE A 110 16.30 12.40 2.63
C PHE A 110 16.87 12.41 1.20
N PHE A 111 17.06 11.24 0.57
CA PHE A 111 17.63 11.14 -0.77
C PHE A 111 16.81 11.75 -1.91
N PRO A 112 15.48 11.59 -2.00
CA PRO A 112 14.71 12.05 -3.17
C PRO A 112 14.60 13.58 -3.27
N LEU A 113 15.02 14.33 -2.24
CA LEU A 113 15.07 15.80 -2.31
C LEU A 113 16.14 16.30 -3.30
N GLN A 114 17.14 15.49 -3.62
CA GLN A 114 18.16 15.82 -4.60
C GLN A 114 17.82 15.10 -5.90
N THR A 115 17.04 15.74 -6.76
CA THR A 115 16.49 15.21 -8.02
C THR A 115 17.56 15.05 -9.12
N ALA A 116 18.65 14.35 -8.83
CA ALA A 116 19.64 13.93 -9.81
C ALA A 116 19.42 12.45 -10.15
N ASP A 117 19.24 12.14 -11.44
CA ASP A 117 19.03 10.76 -11.95
C ASP A 117 20.06 9.76 -11.41
N THR A 118 21.30 10.21 -11.21
CA THR A 118 22.39 9.40 -10.68
C THR A 118 22.19 9.01 -9.21
N MET A 119 21.67 9.91 -8.37
CA MET A 119 21.47 9.64 -6.93
C MET A 119 20.35 8.63 -6.69
N LEU A 120 19.34 8.67 -7.54
CA LEU A 120 18.19 7.79 -7.49
C LEU A 120 18.54 6.35 -7.88
N THR A 121 19.41 6.20 -8.89
CA THR A 121 19.98 4.90 -9.27
C THR A 121 20.75 4.26 -8.10
N ILE A 122 21.54 5.05 -7.35
CA ILE A 122 22.27 4.58 -6.17
C ILE A 122 21.28 4.13 -5.08
N TYR A 123 20.19 4.89 -4.86
CA TYR A 123 19.16 4.52 -3.90
C TYR A 123 18.48 3.18 -4.25
N PHE A 124 18.12 2.95 -5.52
CA PHE A 124 17.58 1.65 -5.93
C PHE A 124 18.58 0.51 -5.70
N PHE A 125 19.87 0.75 -5.89
CA PHE A 125 20.89 -0.25 -5.58
C PHE A 125 20.93 -0.58 -4.06
N MET A 126 20.86 0.44 -3.20
CA MET A 126 20.77 0.25 -1.75
C MET A 126 19.49 -0.51 -1.36
N MET A 127 18.35 -0.21 -2.00
CA MET A 127 17.11 -0.95 -1.79
C MET A 127 17.22 -2.40 -2.26
N GLY A 128 17.87 -2.68 -3.39
CA GLY A 128 18.12 -4.04 -3.85
C GLY A 128 18.89 -4.87 -2.82
N ILE A 129 19.94 -4.29 -2.24
CA ILE A 129 20.72 -4.92 -1.15
C ILE A 129 19.84 -5.11 0.10
N TYR A 130 19.04 -4.11 0.45
CA TYR A 130 18.11 -4.20 1.59
C TYR A 130 17.08 -5.33 1.41
N LEU A 131 16.50 -5.48 0.21
CA LEU A 131 15.56 -6.57 -0.08
C LEU A 131 16.22 -7.94 0.01
N LEU A 132 17.50 -8.05 -0.36
CA LEU A 132 18.26 -9.29 -0.23
C LEU A 132 18.42 -9.69 1.26
N LEU A 133 18.81 -8.74 2.11
CA LEU A 133 18.91 -8.96 3.56
C LEU A 133 17.54 -9.31 4.17
N PHE A 134 16.49 -8.65 3.69
CA PHE A 134 15.10 -8.89 4.09
C PHE A 134 14.62 -10.31 3.72
N ALA A 135 15.00 -10.81 2.53
CA ALA A 135 14.71 -12.15 2.07
C ALA A 135 15.42 -13.21 2.92
N ILE A 136 16.72 -13.03 3.21
CA ILE A 136 17.51 -13.94 4.07
C ILE A 136 16.87 -14.02 5.46
N ALA A 137 16.51 -12.88 6.04
CA ALA A 137 15.85 -12.83 7.34
C ALA A 137 14.48 -13.54 7.32
N GLN A 138 13.71 -13.41 6.24
CA GLN A 138 12.41 -14.09 6.07
C GLN A 138 12.56 -15.61 5.95
N LEU A 139 13.56 -16.09 5.21
CA LEU A 139 13.85 -17.52 5.10
C LEU A 139 14.19 -18.11 6.47
N TYR A 140 15.05 -17.43 7.24
CA TYR A 140 15.43 -17.89 8.57
C TYR A 140 14.21 -17.99 9.51
N ILE A 141 13.43 -16.90 9.62
CA ILE A 141 12.22 -16.89 10.46
C ILE A 141 11.23 -17.96 9.98
N GLY A 142 11.07 -18.15 8.66
CA GLY A 142 10.22 -19.19 8.09
C GLY A 142 10.63 -20.61 8.48
N THR A 143 11.93 -20.90 8.62
CA THR A 143 12.40 -22.21 9.11
C THR A 143 12.10 -22.44 10.58
N VAL A 144 12.19 -21.40 11.41
CA VAL A 144 11.89 -21.48 12.85
C VAL A 144 10.38 -21.65 13.07
N VAL A 145 9.55 -20.84 12.40
CA VAL A 145 8.07 -20.94 12.49
C VAL A 145 7.56 -22.30 12.02
N ARG A 146 8.23 -22.92 11.04
CA ARG A 146 7.93 -24.29 10.60
C ARG A 146 8.19 -25.32 11.70
N LYS A 147 9.24 -25.14 12.51
CA LYS A 147 9.55 -26.02 13.65
C LYS A 147 8.52 -25.89 14.78
N GLU A 148 7.91 -24.72 14.92
CA GLU A 148 6.82 -24.45 15.87
C GLU A 148 5.43 -24.89 15.38
N GLY A 149 5.34 -25.57 14.23
CA GLY A 149 4.09 -26.16 13.73
C GLY A 149 3.08 -25.16 13.13
N ARG A 150 3.43 -23.87 13.03
CA ARG A 150 2.59 -22.83 12.40
C ARG A 150 2.90 -22.76 10.90
N SER A 151 1.91 -22.41 10.07
CA SER A 151 2.05 -22.37 8.62
C SER A 151 3.10 -21.33 8.17
N PRO A 152 4.25 -21.74 7.59
CA PRO A 152 5.31 -20.81 7.23
C PRO A 152 5.07 -20.14 5.86
N ARG A 153 3.93 -20.42 5.20
CA ARG A 153 3.66 -20.04 3.79
C ARG A 153 3.89 -18.55 3.52
N ALA A 154 3.42 -17.68 4.41
CA ALA A 154 3.57 -16.22 4.25
C ALA A 154 5.05 -15.78 4.22
N PHE A 155 5.92 -16.40 5.02
CA PHE A 155 7.34 -16.07 5.05
C PHE A 155 8.09 -16.52 3.79
N TRP A 156 7.75 -17.70 3.26
CA TRP A 156 8.33 -18.21 2.01
C TRP A 156 7.89 -17.40 0.80
N VAL A 157 6.61 -17.04 0.70
CA VAL A 157 6.11 -16.16 -0.36
C VAL A 157 6.75 -14.78 -0.26
N GLY A 158 6.89 -14.23 0.95
CA GLY A 158 7.59 -12.96 1.17
C GLY A 158 9.06 -13.01 0.73
N ALA A 159 9.77 -14.09 1.06
CA ALA A 159 11.17 -14.27 0.67
C ALA A 159 11.33 -14.34 -0.85
N ALA A 160 10.49 -15.15 -1.51
CA ALA A 160 10.49 -15.28 -2.96
C ALA A 160 10.16 -13.94 -3.65
N ALA A 161 9.14 -13.23 -3.16
CA ALA A 161 8.76 -11.92 -3.68
C ALA A 161 9.90 -10.90 -3.54
N SER A 162 10.56 -10.86 -2.37
CA SER A 162 11.68 -9.96 -2.10
C SER A 162 12.88 -10.25 -3.01
N PHE A 163 13.16 -11.54 -3.27
CA PHE A 163 14.24 -11.95 -4.16
C PHE A 163 13.97 -11.58 -5.63
N ILE A 164 12.72 -11.79 -6.10
CA ILE A 164 12.29 -11.38 -7.44
C ILE A 164 12.40 -9.86 -7.60
N PHE A 165 11.91 -9.10 -6.62
CA PHE A 165 12.00 -7.64 -6.65
C PHE A 165 13.44 -7.14 -6.58
N ALA A 166 14.30 -7.75 -5.76
CA ALA A 166 15.71 -7.39 -5.68
C ALA A 166 16.40 -7.60 -7.04
N SER A 167 16.24 -8.77 -7.65
CA SER A 167 16.77 -9.06 -9.00
C SER A 167 16.26 -8.07 -10.05
N LEU A 168 14.98 -7.70 -9.98
CA LEU A 168 14.40 -6.73 -10.89
C LEU A 168 15.00 -5.31 -10.72
N LEU A 169 15.24 -4.88 -9.48
CA LEU A 169 15.92 -3.62 -9.16
C LEU A 169 17.36 -3.60 -9.69
N PHE A 170 18.10 -4.70 -9.54
CA PHE A 170 19.48 -4.80 -10.00
C PHE A 170 19.62 -4.78 -11.53
N LEU A 171 18.63 -5.31 -12.25
CA LEU A 171 18.69 -5.42 -13.72
C LEU A 171 18.47 -4.08 -14.43
N ILE A 172 17.63 -3.20 -13.86
CA ILE A 172 17.26 -1.91 -14.50
C ILE A 172 17.23 -0.75 -13.48
N PRO A 173 18.31 -0.48 -12.74
CA PRO A 173 18.26 0.42 -11.58
C PRO A 173 17.91 1.87 -11.95
N GLY A 174 18.38 2.36 -13.10
CA GLY A 174 18.15 3.74 -13.54
C GLY A 174 16.84 3.99 -14.28
N ARG A 175 16.09 2.94 -14.67
CA ARG A 175 14.78 3.11 -15.32
C ARG A 175 13.63 2.46 -14.56
N PHE A 176 13.93 1.69 -13.51
CA PHE A 176 12.92 0.99 -12.74
C PHE A 176 11.89 1.95 -12.13
N GLY A 177 12.34 3.04 -11.53
CA GLY A 177 11.42 4.05 -10.96
C GLY A 177 10.53 4.68 -12.03
N LEU A 178 11.09 5.17 -13.13
CA LEU A 178 10.32 5.71 -14.25
C LEU A 178 9.29 4.71 -14.83
N ILE A 179 9.68 3.45 -15.01
CA ILE A 179 8.79 2.39 -15.54
C ILE A 179 7.67 2.11 -14.54
N LEU A 180 8.00 1.98 -13.25
CA LEU A 180 7.03 1.71 -12.20
C LEU A 180 6.00 2.84 -12.08
N ILE A 181 6.45 4.10 -12.12
CA ILE A 181 5.60 5.29 -12.05
C ILE A 181 4.64 5.35 -13.23
N LYS A 182 5.14 5.07 -14.45
CA LYS A 182 4.30 4.98 -15.63
C LYS A 182 3.24 3.90 -15.48
N PHE A 183 3.62 2.73 -14.97
CA PHE A 183 2.67 1.64 -14.74
C PHE A 183 1.59 2.03 -13.73
N VAL A 184 1.99 2.64 -12.60
CA VAL A 184 1.07 3.16 -11.57
C VAL A 184 0.18 4.27 -12.12
N GLY A 185 0.72 5.19 -12.90
CA GLY A 185 -0.04 6.28 -13.52
C GLY A 185 -1.07 5.76 -14.52
N ILE A 186 -0.73 4.74 -15.33
CA ILE A 186 -1.68 4.06 -16.23
C ILE A 186 -2.80 3.40 -15.42
N LEU A 187 -2.48 2.71 -14.32
CA LEU A 187 -3.48 2.09 -13.46
C LEU A 187 -4.40 3.13 -12.81
N LEU A 188 -3.85 4.25 -12.32
CA LEU A 188 -4.63 5.35 -11.75
C LEU A 188 -5.58 5.95 -12.80
N LEU A 189 -5.08 6.14 -14.02
CA LEU A 189 -5.85 6.68 -15.13
C LEU A 189 -6.97 5.71 -15.52
N ALA A 190 -6.68 4.42 -15.65
CA ALA A 190 -7.67 3.38 -15.92
C ALA A 190 -8.74 3.30 -14.81
N TYR A 191 -8.35 3.40 -13.55
CA TYR A 191 -9.26 3.42 -12.40
C TYR A 191 -10.16 4.67 -12.40
N GLY A 192 -9.60 5.85 -12.68
CA GLY A 192 -10.35 7.09 -12.81
C GLY A 192 -11.39 7.03 -13.94
N ILE A 193 -11.00 6.53 -15.11
CA ILE A 193 -11.91 6.31 -16.24
C ILE A 193 -13.01 5.30 -15.86
N ALA A 194 -12.65 4.19 -15.23
CA ALA A 194 -13.61 3.18 -14.79
C ALA A 194 -14.63 3.76 -13.81
N MET A 195 -14.19 4.56 -12.83
CA MET A 195 -15.10 5.24 -11.90
C MET A 195 -16.06 6.19 -12.60
N VAL A 196 -15.58 6.97 -13.57
CA VAL A 196 -16.44 7.87 -14.37
C VAL A 196 -17.43 7.07 -15.21
N ALA A 197 -16.99 5.98 -15.86
CA ALA A 197 -17.83 5.12 -16.68
C ALA A 197 -18.92 4.40 -15.85
N PHE A 198 -18.58 3.88 -14.67
CA PHE A 198 -19.53 3.27 -13.75
C PHE A 198 -20.55 4.29 -13.22
N ALA A 199 -20.09 5.50 -12.88
CA ALA A 199 -20.97 6.58 -12.43
C ALA A 199 -21.93 7.09 -13.53
N TRP A 200 -21.52 7.05 -14.80
CA TRP A 200 -22.42 7.32 -15.93
C TRP A 200 -23.45 6.21 -16.13
N LYS A 201 -23.06 4.94 -16.01
CA LYS A 201 -23.97 3.80 -16.17
C LYS A 201 -25.04 3.70 -15.08
N ASN A 202 -24.73 4.10 -13.84
CA ASN A 202 -25.67 4.05 -12.70
C ASN A 202 -26.63 5.25 -12.59
N ARG A 203 -26.53 6.28 -13.44
CA ARG A 203 -27.41 7.47 -13.38
C ARG A 203 -28.83 7.24 -13.91
N ALA A 204 -29.17 6.06 -14.42
CA ALA A 204 -30.40 5.83 -15.18
C ALA A 204 -31.62 5.33 -14.37
N ILE A 205 -31.56 5.23 -13.03
CA ILE A 205 -32.72 4.78 -12.24
C ILE A 205 -32.90 5.69 -11.01
N VAL A 206 -33.50 6.86 -11.24
CA VAL A 206 -34.16 7.64 -10.19
C VAL A 206 -35.65 7.49 -10.43
N VAL A 207 -36.27 6.49 -9.80
CA VAL A 207 -37.73 6.38 -9.73
C VAL A 207 -38.19 7.50 -8.79
N HIS A 208 -38.78 8.56 -9.33
CA HIS A 208 -39.52 9.53 -8.52
C HIS A 208 -40.68 8.80 -7.85
N PRO A 209 -40.85 8.87 -6.53
CA PRO A 209 -42.08 8.41 -5.92
C PRO A 209 -43.19 9.34 -6.41
N ASP A 210 -44.13 8.80 -7.19
CA ASP A 210 -45.36 9.49 -7.55
C ASP A 210 -45.99 10.03 -6.26
N SER A 211 -46.23 11.34 -6.24
CA SER A 211 -46.93 12.01 -5.15
C SER A 211 -48.27 11.31 -4.93
N VAL A 212 -48.47 10.74 -3.73
CA VAL A 212 -49.77 10.23 -3.31
C VAL A 212 -50.73 11.42 -3.35
N ARG A 213 -51.67 11.33 -4.30
CA ARG A 213 -52.79 12.25 -4.43
C ARG A 213 -53.70 12.00 -3.23
N ASP A 214 -53.78 12.97 -2.33
CA ASP A 214 -54.79 13.00 -1.27
C ASP A 214 -56.16 13.15 -1.94
N ASP A 215 -56.84 12.03 -2.09
CA ASP A 215 -58.25 12.01 -2.48
C ASP A 215 -59.08 12.36 -1.24
N THR A 216 -59.92 13.38 -1.43
CA THR A 216 -60.78 14.05 -0.43
C THR A 216 -61.95 13.17 0.00
#